data_AF-M5FSS9-F1
#
_entry.id   AF-M5FSS9-F1
#
_cell.length_a   1.000
_cell.length_b   1.000
_cell.length_c   1.000
_cell.angle_alpha   90.00
_cell.angle_beta   90.00
_cell.angle_gamma   90.00
#
_symmetry.space_group_name_H-M   'P 1'
#
loop_
_entity.id
_entity.type
_entity.pdbx_description
1 polymer ?
#
loop_
_entity_poly.entity_id
_entity_poly.type
_entity_poly.pdbx_seq_one_letter_code
_entity_poly.pdbx_strand_id
1 'polypeptide(L)'
;MSWFSGSSSKSEPKGKQPDAGKQTIKDFVQQVPNAMYEFSSDDQSQSAEICRRTSSGVSCIKVDGTSKKLFETMQSMGFFCALPADPGKTYMECKPLMPPK
;
A
#
# COMPACT_ATOMS: atom_id res chain seq x y z
N MET A 1 -29.15 -44.70 14.47
CA MET A 1 -28.70 -43.64 13.57
C MET A 1 -27.55 -42.93 14.26
N SER A 2 -26.32 -43.13 13.80
CA SER A 2 -25.14 -42.68 14.53
C SER A 2 -24.85 -41.21 14.24
N TRP A 3 -24.66 -40.46 15.33
CA TRP A 3 -23.67 -39.41 15.60
C TRP A 3 -23.36 -38.31 14.56
N PHE A 4 -23.73 -37.08 14.92
CA PHE A 4 -23.23 -35.84 14.33
C PHE A 4 -21.78 -35.60 14.77
N SER A 5 -20.84 -35.64 13.82
CA SER A 5 -19.44 -35.28 14.05
C SER A 5 -19.24 -33.80 13.74
N GLY A 6 -19.16 -32.99 14.80
CA GLY A 6 -18.63 -31.63 14.72
C GLY A 6 -17.15 -31.70 14.36
N SER A 7 -16.76 -31.06 13.27
CA SER A 7 -15.36 -30.79 12.98
C SER A 7 -15.12 -29.29 13.00
N SER A 8 -14.39 -28.91 14.04
CA SER A 8 -13.78 -27.62 14.30
C SER A 8 -13.36 -26.89 13.04
N SER A 9 -13.75 -25.62 12.99
CA SER A 9 -13.08 -24.57 12.26
C SER A 9 -11.59 -24.59 12.60
N LYS A 10 -10.79 -25.24 11.76
CA LYS A 10 -9.33 -25.13 11.78
C LYS A 10 -8.99 -23.81 11.09
N SER A 11 -9.08 -22.73 11.85
CA SER A 11 -8.51 -21.44 11.48
C SER A 11 -7.01 -21.63 11.30
N GLU A 12 -6.58 -21.59 10.05
CA GLU A 12 -5.17 -21.55 9.68
C GLU A 12 -4.52 -20.31 10.32
N PRO A 13 -3.28 -20.43 10.82
CA PRO A 13 -2.58 -19.29 11.38
C PRO A 13 -2.24 -18.34 10.22
N LYS A 14 -2.95 -17.22 10.13
CA LYS A 14 -2.57 -16.11 9.24
C LYS A 14 -1.25 -15.54 9.76
N GLY A 15 -0.18 -16.16 9.27
CA GLY A 15 1.19 -15.83 9.61
C GLY A 15 1.45 -14.35 9.43
N LYS A 16 2.23 -13.80 10.35
CA LYS A 16 2.93 -12.53 10.15
C LYS A 16 3.81 -12.69 8.90
N GLN A 17 3.29 -12.33 7.73
CA GLN A 17 4.12 -12.17 6.54
C GLN A 17 5.07 -11.00 6.79
N PRO A 18 6.39 -11.17 6.59
CA PRO A 18 7.39 -10.23 7.08
C PRO A 18 7.26 -8.86 6.40
N ASP A 19 7.73 -7.84 7.09
CA ASP A 19 7.90 -6.44 6.69
C ASP A 19 8.70 -6.20 5.38
N ALA A 20 8.96 -7.21 4.54
CA ALA A 20 9.68 -7.07 3.28
C ALA A 20 9.06 -6.01 2.36
N GLY A 21 7.73 -6.04 2.16
CA GLY A 21 7.03 -5.02 1.37
C GLY A 21 7.08 -3.61 2.01
N LYS A 22 7.08 -3.53 3.35
CA LYS A 22 7.20 -2.24 4.06
C LYS A 22 8.60 -1.65 3.95
N GLN A 23 9.64 -2.48 3.99
CA GLN A 23 11.02 -2.08 3.77
C GLN A 23 11.17 -1.49 2.36
N THR A 24 10.67 -2.19 1.34
CA THR A 24 10.73 -1.74 -0.06
C THR A 24 10.03 -0.40 -0.28
N ILE A 25 8.87 -0.15 0.36
CA ILE A 25 8.16 1.14 0.23
C ILE A 25 8.97 2.27 0.86
N LYS A 26 9.51 2.06 2.07
CA LYS A 26 10.32 3.07 2.75
C LYS A 26 11.56 3.43 1.95
N ASP A 27 12.28 2.42 1.46
CA ASP A 27 13.49 2.62 0.65
C ASP A 27 13.16 3.37 -0.65
N PHE A 28 12.05 3.03 -1.30
CA PHE A 28 11.58 3.71 -2.51
C PHE A 28 11.16 5.17 -2.27
N VAL A 29 10.52 5.46 -1.14
CA VAL A 29 10.10 6.81 -0.76
C VAL A 29 11.30 7.66 -0.35
N GLN A 30 12.26 7.10 0.40
CA GLN A 30 13.45 7.80 0.87
C GLN A 30 14.39 8.26 -0.24
N GLN A 31 14.36 7.64 -1.42
CA GLN A 31 15.12 8.10 -2.58
C GLN A 31 14.74 9.53 -3.00
N VAL A 32 13.45 9.90 -2.92
CA VAL A 32 12.96 11.23 -3.30
C VAL A 32 11.76 11.61 -2.41
N PRO A 33 11.98 11.95 -1.13
CA PRO A 33 10.89 12.14 -0.15
C PRO A 33 9.96 13.32 -0.47
N ASN A 34 10.37 14.20 -1.39
CA ASN A 34 9.62 15.39 -1.78
C ASN A 34 8.77 15.18 -3.04
N ALA A 35 8.80 13.98 -3.61
CA ALA A 35 8.02 13.68 -4.81
C ALA A 35 6.55 13.45 -4.47
N MET A 36 5.72 13.52 -5.52
CA MET A 36 4.35 13.05 -5.46
C MET A 36 4.33 11.55 -5.74
N TYR A 37 3.54 10.83 -4.95
CA TYR A 37 3.35 9.41 -5.11
C TYR A 37 1.89 9.12 -5.44
N GLU A 38 1.65 8.14 -6.30
CA GLU A 38 0.33 7.64 -6.67
C GLU A 38 0.32 6.15 -6.31
N PHE A 39 -0.73 5.66 -5.65
CA PHE A 39 -0.86 4.23 -5.43
C PHE A 39 -2.22 3.71 -5.88
N SER A 40 -2.21 2.53 -6.48
CA SER A 40 -3.38 1.76 -6.87
C SER A 40 -3.27 0.39 -6.23
N SER A 41 -4.40 -0.28 -6.01
CA SER A 41 -4.38 -1.68 -5.62
C SER A 41 -5.35 -2.43 -6.48
N ASP A 42 -4.95 -3.65 -6.79
CA ASP A 42 -5.79 -4.58 -7.51
C ASP A 42 -6.42 -5.51 -6.46
N ASP A 43 -7.73 -5.35 -6.25
CA ASP A 43 -8.49 -6.08 -5.24
C ASP A 43 -8.46 -7.61 -5.47
N GLN A 44 -8.16 -8.06 -6.69
CA GLN A 44 -8.09 -9.49 -7.02
C GLN A 44 -6.75 -10.10 -6.63
N SER A 45 -5.66 -9.34 -6.70
CA SER A 45 -4.29 -9.84 -6.54
C SER A 45 -3.69 -9.62 -5.15
N GLN A 46 -4.39 -8.94 -4.24
CA GLN A 46 -3.87 -8.52 -2.92
C GLN A 46 -2.50 -7.82 -3.02
N SER A 47 -2.23 -7.23 -4.17
CA SER A 47 -1.01 -6.53 -4.49
C SER A 47 -1.36 -5.09 -4.81
N ALA A 48 -0.40 -4.22 -4.50
CA ALA A 48 -0.55 -2.82 -4.73
C ALA A 48 0.64 -2.29 -5.51
N GLU A 49 0.42 -1.24 -6.27
CA GLU A 49 1.45 -0.55 -7.01
C GLU A 49 1.60 0.85 -6.44
N ILE A 50 2.85 1.28 -6.24
CA ILE A 50 3.17 2.65 -5.90
C ILE A 50 4.09 3.23 -6.97
N CYS A 51 3.68 4.37 -7.52
CA CYS A 51 4.37 5.10 -8.55
C CYS A 51 4.85 6.46 -8.01
N ARG A 52 6.11 6.79 -8.25
CA ARG A 52 6.70 8.10 -7.98
C ARG A 52 6.69 8.92 -9.26
N ARG A 53 6.12 10.13 -9.21
CA ARG A 53 6.16 11.10 -10.32
C ARG A 53 7.22 12.17 -10.05
N THR A 54 8.15 12.31 -10.98
CA THR A 54 9.21 13.34 -10.97
C THR A 54 9.25 14.07 -12.32
N SER A 55 10.04 15.14 -12.42
CA SER A 55 10.30 15.83 -13.69
C SER A 55 10.96 14.93 -14.74
N SER A 56 11.68 13.89 -14.30
CA SER A 56 12.38 12.94 -15.17
C SER A 56 11.50 11.77 -15.64
N GLY A 57 10.29 11.63 -15.09
CA GLY A 57 9.36 10.56 -15.45
C GLY A 57 8.68 9.90 -14.25
N VAL A 58 8.05 8.77 -14.53
CA VAL A 58 7.31 7.94 -13.55
C VAL A 58 8.09 6.65 -13.29
N SER A 59 8.29 6.31 -12.01
CA SER A 59 8.88 5.03 -11.60
C SER A 59 7.88 4.30 -10.71
N CYS A 60 7.64 3.00 -10.94
CA CYS A 60 6.66 2.22 -10.18
C CYS A 60 7.28 0.96 -9.59
N ILE A 61 6.83 0.57 -8.40
CA ILE A 61 7.14 -0.72 -7.80
C ILE A 61 5.84 -1.41 -7.39
N LYS A 62 5.81 -2.74 -7.52
CA LYS A 62 4.75 -3.58 -6.97
C LYS A 62 5.14 -4.04 -5.57
N VAL A 63 4.16 -4.03 -4.69
CA VAL A 63 4.33 -4.37 -3.28
C VAL A 63 3.19 -5.25 -2.82
N ASP A 64 3.53 -6.27 -2.03
CA ASP A 64 2.53 -7.15 -1.44
C ASP A 64 1.77 -6.41 -0.34
N GLY A 65 0.44 -6.44 -0.42
CA GLY A 65 -0.44 -5.82 0.57
C GLY A 65 -1.59 -5.06 -0.05
N THR A 66 -2.42 -4.51 0.84
CA THR A 66 -3.64 -3.77 0.46
C THR A 66 -3.39 -2.25 0.45
N SER A 67 -4.25 -1.50 -0.25
CA SER A 67 -4.29 -0.03 -0.24
C SER A 67 -4.22 0.54 1.18
N LYS A 68 -4.89 -0.12 2.13
CA LYS A 68 -4.91 0.28 3.54
C LYS A 68 -3.51 0.25 4.16
N LYS A 69 -2.74 -0.83 3.96
CA LYS A 69 -1.39 -0.97 4.54
C LYS A 69 -0.43 0.05 3.93
N LEU A 70 -0.57 0.33 2.65
CA LEU A 70 0.17 1.41 1.96
C LEU A 70 -0.17 2.78 2.54
N PHE A 71 -1.46 3.07 2.67
CA PHE A 71 -1.95 4.33 3.23
C PHE A 71 -1.44 4.56 4.66
N GLU A 72 -1.47 3.54 5.52
CA GLU A 72 -0.91 3.60 6.88
C GLU A 72 0.61 3.84 6.86
N THR A 73 1.33 3.18 5.95
CA THR A 73 2.78 3.32 5.82
C THR A 73 3.17 4.73 5.36
N MET A 74 2.50 5.28 4.33
CA MET A 74 2.74 6.63 3.82
C MET A 74 2.44 7.71 4.87
N GLN A 75 1.32 7.59 5.59
CA GLN A 75 1.00 8.52 6.69
C GLN A 75 2.03 8.48 7.81
N SER A 76 2.56 7.28 8.15
CA SER A 76 3.64 7.17 9.15
C SER A 76 4.95 7.85 8.72
N MET A 77 5.12 8.09 7.41
CA MET A 77 6.26 8.81 6.84
C MET A 77 5.97 10.31 6.64
N GLY A 78 4.81 10.81 7.09
CA GLY A 78 4.45 12.22 6.98
C GLY A 78 3.88 12.61 5.61
N PHE A 79 3.24 11.69 4.90
CA PHE A 79 2.49 11.99 3.68
C PHE A 79 0.99 12.13 3.96
N PHE A 80 0.37 13.10 3.29
CA PHE A 80 -1.08 13.21 3.17
C PHE A 80 -1.50 12.51 1.89
N CYS A 81 -2.40 11.52 2.01
CA CYS A 81 -2.92 10.82 0.85
C CYS A 81 -4.43 11.01 0.72
N ALA A 82 -4.89 11.31 -0.50
CA ALA A 82 -6.30 11.52 -0.80
C ALA A 82 -6.66 10.95 -2.17
N LEU A 83 -7.94 10.64 -2.36
CA LEU A 83 -8.46 10.37 -3.69
C LEU A 83 -8.45 11.66 -4.54
N PRO A 84 -8.16 11.57 -5.83
CA PRO A 84 -8.36 12.68 -6.76
C PRO A 84 -9.81 13.17 -6.73
N ALA A 85 -10.00 14.46 -7.04
CA ALA A 85 -11.33 15.05 -7.17
C ALA A 85 -12.14 14.47 -8.35
N ASP A 86 -11.44 13.89 -9.34
CA ASP A 86 -12.04 13.23 -10.49
C ASP A 86 -12.54 11.82 -10.07
N PRO A 87 -13.87 11.57 -10.10
CA PRO A 87 -14.45 10.30 -9.68
C PRO A 87 -14.12 9.14 -10.62
N GLY A 88 -13.59 9.40 -11.82
CA GLY A 88 -13.11 8.36 -12.74
C GLY A 88 -11.76 7.76 -12.33
N LYS A 89 -11.08 8.35 -11.34
CA LYS A 89 -9.76 7.91 -10.88
C LYS A 89 -9.88 7.07 -9.61
N THR A 90 -9.29 5.89 -9.65
CA THR A 90 -9.31 4.92 -8.54
C THR A 90 -7.99 4.83 -7.79
N TYR A 91 -7.00 5.64 -8.18
CA TYR A 91 -5.72 5.73 -7.48
C TYR A 91 -5.79 6.78 -6.36
N MET A 92 -4.91 6.67 -5.37
CA MET A 92 -4.73 7.68 -4.32
C MET A 92 -3.45 8.48 -4.56
N GLU A 93 -3.52 9.79 -4.37
CA GLU A 93 -2.37 10.71 -4.45
C GLU A 93 -1.83 11.00 -3.06
N CYS A 94 -0.56 10.70 -2.82
CA CYS A 94 0.20 11.04 -1.62
C CYS A 94 1.15 12.22 -1.88
N LYS A 95 1.04 13.25 -1.03
CA LYS A 95 1.89 14.44 -1.05
C LYS A 95 2.54 14.63 0.33
N PRO A 96 3.80 15.07 0.42
CA PRO A 96 4.43 15.32 1.72
C PRO A 96 3.67 16.40 2.49
N LEU A 97 3.35 16.15 3.77
CA LEU A 97 2.63 17.09 4.64
C LEU A 97 3.44 18.34 4.97
N MET A 98 4.76 18.21 5.02
CA MET A 98 5.69 19.32 5.21
C MET A 98 6.76 19.24 4.11
N PRO A 99 7.07 20.34 3.39
CA PRO A 99 8.31 20.39 2.63
C PRO A 99 9.47 20.25 3.63
N PRO A 100 10.53 19.47 3.31
CA PRO A 100 11.70 19.43 4.16
C PRO A 100 12.27 20.85 4.29
N LYS A 101 12.68 21.17 5.51
CA LYS A 101 13.36 22.42 5.83
C LYS A 101 14.73 22.49 5.17
#